data_AF-A0AAN6XKL3-F1
#
_entry.id   AF-A0AAN6XKL3-F1
#
_cell.length_a   1.000
_cell.length_b   1.000
_cell.length_c   1.000
_cell.angle_alpha   90.00
_cell.angle_beta   90.00
_cell.angle_gamma   90.00
#
_symmetry.space_group_name_H-M   'P 1'
#
loop_
_entity.id
_entity.type
_entity.pdbx_description
1 polymer ?
#
loop_
_entity_poly.entity_id
_entity_poly.type
_entity_poly.pdbx_seq_one_letter_code
_entity_poly.pdbx_strand_id
1 'polypeptide(L)'
;MVFYGHVFKDTTGQYLFICPLGTGATCRADLVRHIGTGEYRVRKVLHRRVTTGKELPRSTRYTLDPEIKAIIQFNNEVAIVDLLQKSAEGKQVKIPTLVSHSTHVDERKGKYSRVSYWSLSNGGDLDSFILDYDWIIPRPFILQFLSQILTTLHHLYTAHHDSLGPIIHNDCHAGNILLHYPNGQTRVPEFHLIDFGLATPLSRAPIAEKNDFLLPTPGKPVDWDIPGVLNTLDKLLATWPPQYQSFLRSRGDPVGVAYHLLSDLDRRFQNLVLRHSKYTNAARDLPQHLTLPDLRPVIDFVNSSPVTSDFEGVEMKGFTLHSETYRDMCDPVSSIPRAYYTVDEIQHTTDLPGPWHIGRLDKRGRVLDLLAVQKKDTFHRPNEGNDNSDTDSAWGEG
;
A
#
# COMPACT_ATOMS: atom_id res chain seq x y z
N MET A 1 23.36 14.10 25.80
CA MET A 1 22.44 15.00 25.08
C MET A 1 21.05 14.42 25.18
N VAL A 2 20.06 15.25 25.50
CA VAL A 2 18.64 14.88 25.63
C VAL A 2 17.91 15.53 24.47
N PHE A 3 16.94 14.82 23.90
CA PHE A 3 16.09 15.30 22.82
C PHE A 3 14.63 15.14 23.20
N TYR A 4 13.73 15.73 22.44
CA TYR A 4 12.29 15.54 22.57
C TYR A 4 11.69 15.05 21.26
N GLY A 5 10.61 14.27 21.32
CA GLY A 5 9.90 13.77 20.15
C GLY A 5 8.41 13.55 20.41
N HIS A 6 7.64 13.45 19.34
CA HIS A 6 6.20 13.25 19.39
C HIS A 6 5.87 11.77 19.64
N VAL A 7 5.25 11.47 20.78
CA VAL A 7 4.89 10.11 21.20
C VAL A 7 3.38 10.00 21.31
N PHE A 8 2.82 8.87 20.93
CA PHE A 8 1.40 8.60 21.10
C PHE A 8 1.17 7.16 21.54
N LYS A 9 -0.01 6.90 22.08
CA LYS A 9 -0.46 5.56 22.45
C LYS A 9 -1.66 5.21 21.61
N ASP A 10 -1.67 3.97 21.14
CA ASP A 10 -2.83 3.34 20.54
C ASP A 10 -3.09 2.03 21.30
N THR A 11 -4.21 1.40 21.00
CA THR A 11 -4.60 0.06 21.45
C THR A 11 -3.51 -0.99 21.22
N THR A 12 -2.62 -0.78 20.25
CA THR A 12 -1.59 -1.73 19.83
C THR A 12 -0.22 -1.46 20.45
N GLY A 13 -0.05 -0.37 21.21
CA GLY A 13 1.20 -0.04 21.87
C GLY A 13 1.48 1.46 21.96
N GLN A 14 2.73 1.79 22.30
CA GLN A 14 3.24 3.16 22.29
C GLN A 14 4.19 3.36 21.11
N TYR A 15 4.11 4.52 20.49
CA TYR A 15 4.78 4.81 19.24
C TYR A 15 5.44 6.18 19.27
N LEU A 16 6.65 6.25 18.71
CA LEU A 16 7.37 7.48 18.43
C LEU A 16 7.15 7.85 16.97
N PHE A 17 6.68 9.06 16.70
CA PHE A 17 6.60 9.59 15.34
C PHE A 17 7.99 9.88 14.78
N ILE A 18 8.23 9.49 13.53
CA ILE A 18 9.50 9.72 12.83
C ILE A 18 9.31 10.82 11.80
N CYS A 19 8.51 10.58 10.76
CA CYS A 19 8.24 11.52 9.68
C CYS A 19 6.94 11.18 8.95
N PRO A 20 6.32 12.13 8.21
CA PRO A 20 5.26 11.77 7.26
C PRO A 20 5.86 11.00 6.08
N LEU A 21 5.12 10.04 5.54
CA LEU A 21 5.51 9.27 4.34
C LEU A 21 4.72 9.69 3.10
N GLY A 22 3.48 10.14 3.29
CA GLY A 22 2.64 10.59 2.17
C GLY A 22 1.19 10.74 2.56
N THR A 23 0.41 11.31 1.64
CA THR A 23 -1.02 11.53 1.78
C THR A 23 -1.73 11.03 0.54
N GLY A 24 -2.56 9.99 0.71
CA GLY A 24 -3.44 9.48 -0.34
C GLY A 24 -4.84 10.09 -0.29
N ALA A 25 -5.73 9.59 -1.13
CA ALA A 25 -7.11 10.10 -1.24
C ALA A 25 -7.93 9.88 0.05
N THR A 26 -7.69 8.77 0.75
CA THR A 26 -8.49 8.34 1.92
C THR A 26 -7.73 8.47 3.24
N CYS A 27 -6.42 8.32 3.21
CA CYS A 27 -5.59 8.25 4.41
C CYS A 27 -4.26 8.98 4.25
N ARG A 28 -3.68 9.31 5.39
CA ARG A 28 -2.29 9.75 5.54
C ARG A 28 -1.44 8.58 6.03
N ALA A 29 -0.22 8.47 5.54
CA ALA A 29 0.77 7.51 5.99
C ALA A 29 1.89 8.23 6.75
N ASP A 30 2.18 7.76 7.97
CA ASP A 30 3.26 8.24 8.83
C ASP A 30 4.25 7.10 9.10
N LEU A 31 5.55 7.40 9.15
CA LEU A 31 6.56 6.49 9.69
C LEU A 31 6.58 6.63 11.21
N VAL A 32 6.41 5.51 11.91
CA VAL A 32 6.44 5.46 13.37
C VAL A 32 7.35 4.34 13.85
N ARG A 33 7.90 4.49 15.04
CA ARG A 33 8.69 3.45 15.71
C ARG A 33 7.95 2.94 16.94
N HIS A 34 7.68 1.65 16.99
CA HIS A 34 7.07 1.03 18.15
C HIS A 34 8.07 1.03 19.32
N ILE A 35 7.72 1.64 20.45
CA ILE A 35 8.66 1.89 21.55
C ILE A 35 9.07 0.58 22.24
N GLY A 36 8.15 -0.38 22.36
CA GLY A 36 8.43 -1.64 23.04
C GLY A 36 9.34 -2.59 22.25
N THR A 37 9.18 -2.65 20.92
CA THR A 37 9.97 -3.57 20.06
C THR A 37 11.11 -2.86 19.34
N GLY A 38 11.07 -1.54 19.24
CA GLY A 38 12.02 -0.74 18.46
C GLY A 38 11.80 -0.80 16.94
N GLU A 39 10.81 -1.56 16.48
CA GLU A 39 10.51 -1.75 15.04
C GLU A 39 9.88 -0.51 14.41
N TYR A 40 10.27 -0.23 13.17
CA TYR A 40 9.60 0.77 12.34
C TYR A 40 8.33 0.19 11.71
N ARG A 41 7.28 1.01 11.66
CA ARG A 41 5.97 0.67 11.10
C ARG A 41 5.43 1.85 10.30
N VAL A 42 4.65 1.54 9.28
CA VAL A 42 3.85 2.54 8.56
C VAL A 42 2.49 2.61 9.25
N ARG A 43 2.14 3.78 9.75
CA ARG A 43 0.82 4.07 10.31
C ARG A 43 -0.04 4.74 9.25
N LYS A 44 -1.12 4.10 8.82
CA LYS A 44 -2.15 4.70 7.96
C LYS A 44 -3.30 5.21 8.82
N VAL A 45 -3.69 6.47 8.61
CA VAL A 45 -4.75 7.16 9.36
C VAL A 45 -5.79 7.68 8.38
N LEU A 46 -7.05 7.29 8.56
CA LEU A 46 -8.15 7.81 7.74
C LEU A 46 -8.29 9.33 7.93
N HIS A 47 -8.37 10.10 6.83
CA HIS A 47 -8.46 11.57 6.89
C HIS A 47 -9.73 12.09 7.58
N ARG A 48 -10.83 11.36 7.43
CA ARG A 48 -12.15 11.83 7.83
C ARG A 48 -12.75 10.94 8.91
N ARG A 49 -13.21 11.59 9.98
CA ARG A 49 -14.03 10.97 11.01
C ARG A 49 -15.47 10.87 10.52
N VAL A 50 -16.07 9.69 10.60
CA VAL A 50 -17.43 9.46 10.10
C VAL A 50 -18.40 9.32 11.26
N THR A 51 -19.60 9.87 11.07
CA THR A 51 -20.61 9.95 12.13
C THR A 51 -21.10 8.56 12.54
N THR A 52 -21.01 8.20 13.83
CA THR A 52 -21.68 7.01 14.41
C THR A 52 -23.19 7.22 14.44
N GLY A 53 -23.97 6.20 14.04
CA GLY A 53 -25.44 6.22 14.21
C GLY A 53 -26.27 6.13 12.95
N LYS A 54 -25.66 6.03 11.76
CA LYS A 54 -26.33 5.42 10.61
C LYS A 54 -25.67 4.08 10.40
N GLU A 55 -26.38 2.98 10.67
CA GLU A 55 -26.07 1.72 9.98
C GLU A 55 -25.83 2.10 8.52
N LEU A 56 -24.64 1.84 7.99
CA LEU A 56 -24.39 2.05 6.57
C LEU A 56 -25.50 1.26 5.85
N PRO A 57 -26.45 1.91 5.15
CA PRO A 57 -27.52 1.16 4.51
C PRO A 57 -26.88 0.08 3.64
N ARG A 58 -27.35 -1.18 3.62
CA ARG A 58 -26.73 -2.22 2.76
C ARG A 58 -26.67 -1.83 1.27
N SER A 59 -27.44 -0.82 0.85
CA SER A 59 -27.37 -0.15 -0.45
C SER A 59 -26.17 0.81 -0.63
N THR A 60 -25.31 0.97 0.37
CA THR A 60 -24.13 1.87 0.37
C THR A 60 -22.98 1.39 -0.51
N ARG A 61 -23.05 0.16 -1.04
CA ARG A 61 -22.08 -0.35 -2.03
C ARG A 61 -21.99 0.50 -3.31
N TYR A 62 -22.92 1.47 -3.46
CA TYR A 62 -22.97 2.44 -4.55
C TYR A 62 -23.10 3.89 -4.07
N THR A 63 -22.80 4.22 -2.79
CA THR A 63 -22.91 5.64 -2.40
C THR A 63 -21.90 6.50 -3.12
N LEU A 64 -22.34 7.72 -3.44
CA LEU A 64 -21.47 8.80 -3.92
C LEU A 64 -20.86 9.59 -2.75
N ASP A 65 -21.14 9.20 -1.50
CA ASP A 65 -20.60 9.90 -0.33
C ASP A 65 -19.10 9.59 -0.20
N PRO A 66 -18.22 10.58 -0.37
CA PRO A 66 -16.78 10.35 -0.36
C PRO A 66 -16.25 9.83 0.99
N GLU A 67 -16.92 10.15 2.11
CA GLU A 67 -16.48 9.76 3.45
C GLU A 67 -16.80 8.30 3.72
N ILE A 68 -18.01 7.88 3.35
CA ILE A 68 -18.43 6.48 3.41
C ILE A 68 -17.54 5.62 2.50
N LYS A 69 -17.27 6.10 1.28
CA LYS A 69 -16.39 5.40 0.34
C LYS A 69 -14.99 5.20 0.92
N ALA A 70 -14.42 6.24 1.57
CA ALA A 70 -13.09 6.15 2.16
C ALA A 70 -13.00 5.10 3.28
N ILE A 71 -14.04 4.95 4.11
CA ILE A 71 -14.08 3.88 5.12
C ILE A 71 -14.16 2.51 4.48
N ILE A 72 -15.06 2.34 3.50
CA ILE A 72 -15.24 1.05 2.83
C ILE A 72 -13.91 0.62 2.21
N GLN A 73 -13.21 1.54 1.53
CA GLN A 73 -11.90 1.29 0.95
C GLN A 73 -10.88 0.88 2.03
N PHE A 74 -10.80 1.62 3.14
CA PHE A 74 -9.90 1.27 4.24
C PHE A 74 -10.19 -0.12 4.82
N ASN A 75 -11.47 -0.48 4.97
CA ASN A 75 -11.89 -1.77 5.50
C ASN A 75 -11.59 -2.91 4.54
N ASN A 76 -11.83 -2.69 3.25
CA ASN A 76 -11.50 -3.64 2.21
C ASN A 76 -10.02 -3.96 2.23
N GLU A 77 -9.16 -2.93 2.33
CA GLU A 77 -7.72 -3.12 2.36
C GLU A 77 -7.29 -4.00 3.54
N VAL A 78 -7.74 -3.66 4.75
CA VAL A 78 -7.42 -4.43 5.96
C VAL A 78 -7.93 -5.87 5.87
N ALA A 79 -9.18 -6.08 5.44
CA ALA A 79 -9.79 -7.39 5.39
C ALA A 79 -9.13 -8.30 4.33
N ILE A 80 -8.85 -7.77 3.14
CA ILE A 80 -8.21 -8.54 2.06
C ILE A 80 -6.80 -8.94 2.49
N VAL A 81 -6.01 -8.00 3.00
CA VAL A 81 -4.63 -8.30 3.38
C VAL A 81 -4.56 -9.31 4.53
N ASP A 82 -5.43 -9.18 5.55
CA ASP A 82 -5.51 -10.16 6.64
C ASP A 82 -5.85 -11.56 6.13
N LEU A 83 -6.76 -11.67 5.15
CA LEU A 83 -7.09 -12.95 4.52
C LEU A 83 -5.95 -13.52 3.68
N LEU A 84 -5.25 -12.69 2.92
CA LEU A 84 -4.11 -13.10 2.10
C LEU A 84 -2.97 -13.63 2.97
N GLN A 85 -2.66 -12.96 4.08
CA GLN A 85 -1.60 -13.36 5.00
C GLN A 85 -1.90 -14.66 5.73
N LYS A 86 -3.18 -14.93 6.03
CA LYS A 86 -3.62 -16.16 6.69
C LYS A 86 -3.71 -17.35 5.73
N SER A 87 -3.63 -17.12 4.42
CA SER A 87 -3.63 -18.21 3.44
C SER A 87 -2.33 -19.04 3.51
N ALA A 88 -2.42 -20.33 3.17
CA ALA A 88 -1.25 -21.22 3.15
C ALA A 88 -0.14 -20.72 2.20
N GLU A 89 -0.53 -19.95 1.19
CA GLU A 89 0.34 -19.38 0.16
C GLU A 89 0.77 -17.94 0.48
N GLY A 90 0.41 -17.40 1.65
CA GLY A 90 0.69 -16.02 2.04
C GLY A 90 2.18 -15.63 2.03
N LYS A 91 3.10 -16.60 2.03
CA LYS A 91 4.55 -16.37 1.87
C LYS A 91 4.98 -16.06 0.43
N GLN A 92 4.19 -16.47 -0.56
CA GLN A 92 4.47 -16.22 -1.98
C GLN A 92 3.96 -14.85 -2.41
N VAL A 93 2.93 -14.34 -1.72
CA VAL A 93 2.34 -13.03 -1.96
C VAL A 93 3.27 -11.93 -1.45
N LYS A 94 3.60 -10.96 -2.32
CA LYS A 94 4.46 -9.84 -1.98
C LYS A 94 3.60 -8.62 -1.67
N ILE A 95 3.21 -8.51 -0.39
CA ILE A 95 2.45 -7.39 0.17
C ILE A 95 3.04 -7.02 1.53
N PRO A 96 2.95 -5.76 1.97
CA PRO A 96 3.36 -5.39 3.33
C PRO A 96 2.51 -6.12 4.37
N THR A 97 3.15 -6.50 5.48
CA THR A 97 2.47 -7.17 6.57
C THR A 97 1.64 -6.17 7.38
N LEU A 98 0.31 -6.23 7.28
CA LEU A 98 -0.61 -5.72 8.30
C LEU A 98 -0.26 -6.30 9.69
N VAL A 99 0.24 -5.45 10.57
CA VAL A 99 0.61 -5.81 11.95
C VAL A 99 -0.59 -5.74 12.87
N SER A 100 -1.39 -4.67 12.73
CA SER A 100 -2.58 -4.45 13.54
C SER A 100 -3.44 -3.33 12.97
N HIS A 101 -4.68 -3.21 13.41
CA HIS A 101 -5.56 -2.10 13.11
C HIS A 101 -6.47 -1.79 14.31
N SER A 102 -6.95 -0.56 14.40
CA SER A 102 -7.82 -0.10 15.48
C SER A 102 -8.88 0.88 14.97
N THR A 103 -10.00 0.92 15.69
CA THR A 103 -11.07 1.88 15.47
C THR A 103 -11.15 2.79 16.68
N HIS A 104 -10.98 4.09 16.46
CA HIS A 104 -11.08 5.11 17.50
C HIS A 104 -12.47 5.73 17.44
N VAL A 105 -13.26 5.59 18.50
CA VAL A 105 -14.59 6.18 18.59
C VAL A 105 -14.55 7.40 19.51
N ASP A 106 -15.04 8.52 19.00
CA ASP A 106 -15.39 9.72 19.74
C ASP A 106 -16.90 9.70 19.99
N GLU A 107 -17.29 9.15 21.14
CA GLU A 107 -18.70 9.00 21.53
C GLU A 107 -19.39 10.36 21.69
N ARG A 108 -18.65 11.41 22.08
CA ARG A 108 -19.21 12.74 22.31
C ARG A 108 -19.58 13.42 21.00
N LYS A 109 -18.70 13.36 20.01
CA LYS A 109 -18.97 13.90 18.66
C LYS A 109 -19.75 12.93 17.78
N GLY A 110 -20.03 11.73 18.29
CA GLY A 110 -20.63 10.66 17.51
C GLY A 110 -19.83 10.42 16.24
N LYS A 111 -18.52 10.24 16.34
CA LYS A 111 -17.60 10.12 15.19
C LYS A 111 -16.62 8.98 15.41
N TYR A 112 -16.14 8.33 14.35
CA TYR A 112 -15.03 7.36 14.47
C TYR A 112 -13.98 7.54 13.39
N SER A 113 -12.73 7.18 13.73
CA SER A 113 -11.57 7.11 12.82
C SER A 113 -11.00 5.69 12.83
N ARG A 114 -10.28 5.32 11.76
CA ARG A 114 -9.57 4.04 11.65
C ARG A 114 -8.09 4.25 11.44
N VAL A 115 -7.31 3.40 12.10
CA VAL A 115 -5.85 3.40 12.01
C VAL A 115 -5.38 1.98 11.75
N SER A 116 -4.37 1.81 10.90
CA SER A 116 -3.73 0.53 10.63
C SER A 116 -2.22 0.67 10.63
N TYR A 117 -1.54 -0.39 11.03
CA TYR A 117 -0.10 -0.45 11.20
C TYR A 117 0.45 -1.56 10.30
N TRP A 118 1.44 -1.21 9.49
CA TRP A 118 2.00 -2.07 8.45
C TRP A 118 3.51 -2.19 8.60
N SER A 119 4.08 -3.29 8.14
CA SER A 119 5.53 -3.40 7.97
C SER A 119 6.04 -2.36 6.97
N LEU A 120 7.23 -1.84 7.21
CA LEU A 120 7.87 -0.88 6.33
C LEU A 120 8.46 -1.54 5.07
N SER A 121 8.03 -1.08 3.89
CA SER A 121 8.80 -1.22 2.65
C SER A 121 9.76 -0.03 2.55
N ASN A 122 11.05 -0.29 2.62
CA ASN A 122 12.12 0.69 2.85
C ASN A 122 12.71 1.31 1.58
N GLY A 123 12.11 1.07 0.41
CA GLY A 123 12.61 1.53 -0.88
C GLY A 123 11.75 2.59 -1.58
N GLY A 124 10.64 3.01 -0.97
CA GLY A 124 9.68 3.93 -1.59
C GLY A 124 8.75 3.27 -2.59
N ASP A 125 7.93 4.06 -3.26
CA ASP A 125 7.09 3.59 -4.37
C ASP A 125 7.85 3.59 -5.70
N LEU A 126 7.41 2.74 -6.63
CA LEU A 126 8.07 2.54 -7.91
C LEU A 126 7.96 3.77 -8.84
N ASP A 127 6.91 4.59 -8.72
CA ASP A 127 6.80 5.83 -9.51
C ASP A 127 7.89 6.82 -9.09
N SER A 128 8.05 7.06 -7.78
CA SER A 128 9.13 7.89 -7.24
C SER A 128 10.51 7.34 -7.61
N PHE A 129 10.70 6.02 -7.55
CA PHE A 129 11.95 5.40 -7.98
C PHE A 129 12.26 5.65 -9.46
N ILE A 130 11.28 5.49 -10.35
CA ILE A 130 11.49 5.71 -11.80
C ILE A 130 11.82 7.18 -12.08
N LEU A 131 11.20 8.12 -11.35
CA LEU A 131 11.46 9.56 -11.50
C LEU A 131 12.87 9.94 -11.01
N ASP A 132 13.34 9.33 -9.93
CA ASP A 132 14.64 9.61 -9.33
C ASP A 132 15.81 8.88 -10.03
N TYR A 133 15.52 7.80 -10.78
CA TYR A 133 16.56 6.92 -11.31
C TYR A 133 17.00 7.34 -12.71
N ASP A 134 18.14 8.04 -12.78
CA ASP A 134 18.72 8.60 -14.02
C ASP A 134 19.31 7.57 -14.99
N TRP A 135 19.32 6.28 -14.64
CA TRP A 135 20.02 5.24 -15.39
C TRP A 135 19.05 4.25 -16.06
N ILE A 136 19.60 3.44 -16.95
CA ILE A 136 18.88 2.33 -17.56
C ILE A 136 18.51 1.32 -16.47
N ILE A 137 17.23 1.01 -16.32
CA ILE A 137 16.76 0.03 -15.33
C ILE A 137 17.20 -1.38 -15.77
N PRO A 138 17.93 -2.14 -14.93
CA PRO A 138 18.46 -3.45 -15.33
C PRO A 138 17.37 -4.48 -15.66
N ARG A 139 17.66 -5.42 -16.56
CA ARG A 139 16.73 -6.52 -16.90
C ARG A 139 16.31 -7.35 -15.66
N PRO A 140 17.22 -7.71 -14.72
CA PRO A 140 16.84 -8.46 -13.53
C PRO A 140 15.80 -7.74 -12.66
N PHE A 141 15.83 -6.41 -12.62
CA PHE A 141 14.84 -5.60 -11.89
C PHE A 141 13.44 -5.79 -12.48
N ILE A 142 13.32 -5.65 -13.81
CA ILE A 142 12.04 -5.78 -14.52
C ILE A 142 11.48 -7.21 -14.42
N LEU A 143 12.34 -8.22 -14.57
CA LEU A 143 11.93 -9.62 -14.45
C LEU A 143 11.48 -9.97 -13.03
N GLN A 144 12.16 -9.46 -11.99
CA GLN A 144 11.74 -9.66 -10.60
C GLN A 144 10.43 -8.95 -10.29
N PHE A 145 10.25 -7.72 -10.79
CA PHE A 145 8.98 -7.00 -10.74
C PHE A 145 7.84 -7.82 -11.36
N LEU A 146 8.01 -8.27 -12.60
CA LEU A 146 7.03 -9.10 -13.30
C LEU A 146 6.71 -10.37 -12.51
N SER A 147 7.74 -11.10 -12.07
CA SER A 147 7.58 -12.33 -11.29
C SER A 147 6.72 -12.12 -10.05
N GLN A 148 7.06 -11.13 -9.23
CA GLN A 148 6.43 -10.92 -7.93
C GLN A 148 5.03 -10.30 -8.02
N ILE A 149 4.84 -9.34 -8.92
CA ILE A 149 3.53 -8.70 -9.12
C ILE A 149 2.56 -9.65 -9.82
N LEU A 150 2.99 -10.36 -10.87
CA LEU A 150 2.11 -11.34 -11.52
C LEU A 150 1.78 -12.51 -10.59
N THR A 151 2.72 -12.97 -9.76
CA THR A 151 2.44 -14.00 -8.74
C THR A 151 1.39 -13.50 -7.72
N THR A 152 1.55 -12.27 -7.24
CA THR A 152 0.60 -11.65 -6.31
C THR A 152 -0.80 -11.49 -6.93
N LEU A 153 -0.88 -11.01 -8.17
CA LEU A 153 -2.15 -10.91 -8.90
C LEU A 153 -2.76 -12.29 -9.19
N HIS A 154 -1.94 -13.27 -9.58
CA HIS A 154 -2.41 -14.63 -9.83
C HIS A 154 -3.03 -15.22 -8.57
N HIS A 155 -2.38 -14.99 -7.42
CA HIS A 155 -2.91 -15.39 -6.12
C HIS A 155 -4.25 -14.72 -5.85
N LEU A 156 -4.40 -13.40 -6.06
CA LEU A 156 -5.71 -12.73 -5.95
C LEU A 156 -6.78 -13.36 -6.86
N TYR A 157 -6.39 -13.80 -8.07
CA TYR A 157 -7.32 -14.32 -9.07
C TYR A 157 -7.74 -15.76 -8.81
N THR A 158 -6.90 -16.54 -8.14
CA THR A 158 -7.06 -17.99 -8.02
C THR A 158 -7.23 -18.47 -6.60
N ALA A 159 -6.89 -17.64 -5.60
CA ALA A 159 -7.05 -18.01 -4.21
C ALA A 159 -8.53 -18.35 -3.98
N HIS A 160 -8.77 -19.65 -3.82
CA HIS A 160 -10.01 -20.19 -3.29
C HIS A 160 -10.06 -19.85 -1.80
N HIS A 161 -10.11 -18.56 -1.49
CA HIS A 161 -10.65 -18.13 -0.23
C HIS A 161 -12.11 -18.58 -0.29
N ASP A 162 -12.43 -19.66 0.43
CA ASP A 162 -13.77 -20.30 0.53
C ASP A 162 -14.91 -19.30 0.78
N SER A 163 -14.54 -18.06 1.10
CA SER A 163 -15.40 -16.97 1.49
C SER A 163 -15.37 -15.69 0.63
N LEU A 164 -14.45 -15.53 -0.34
CA LEU A 164 -14.40 -14.32 -1.21
C LEU A 164 -14.38 -14.64 -2.71
N GLY A 165 -13.85 -15.80 -3.11
CA GLY A 165 -13.59 -16.11 -4.52
C GLY A 165 -12.53 -15.18 -5.14
N PRO A 166 -12.42 -15.13 -6.47
CA PRO A 166 -11.43 -14.31 -7.17
C PRO A 166 -11.56 -12.82 -6.86
N ILE A 167 -10.44 -12.13 -6.71
CA ILE A 167 -10.36 -10.70 -6.39
C ILE A 167 -9.57 -9.99 -7.49
N ILE A 168 -10.04 -8.84 -7.95
CA ILE A 168 -9.27 -7.92 -8.81
C ILE A 168 -8.77 -6.76 -7.95
N HIS A 169 -7.53 -6.29 -8.16
CA HIS A 169 -6.98 -5.17 -7.39
C HIS A 169 -7.63 -3.83 -7.74
N ASN A 170 -7.93 -3.59 -9.03
CA ASN A 170 -8.54 -2.39 -9.63
C ASN A 170 -7.73 -1.09 -9.55
N ASP A 171 -6.57 -1.10 -8.90
CA ASP A 171 -5.70 0.06 -8.81
C ASP A 171 -4.21 -0.31 -8.93
N CYS A 172 -3.89 -1.28 -9.79
CA CYS A 172 -2.52 -1.73 -9.97
C CYS A 172 -1.75 -0.73 -10.84
N HIS A 173 -0.87 0.06 -10.24
CA HIS A 173 0.03 0.97 -10.96
C HIS A 173 1.33 1.18 -10.16
N ALA A 174 2.35 1.76 -10.80
CA ALA A 174 3.68 1.97 -10.21
C ALA A 174 3.66 2.66 -8.82
N GLY A 175 2.87 3.73 -8.62
CA GLY A 175 2.70 4.34 -7.29
C GLY A 175 2.12 3.45 -6.19
N ASN A 176 1.44 2.35 -6.54
CA ASN A 176 0.91 1.35 -5.61
C ASN A 176 1.82 0.10 -5.50
N ILE A 177 3.07 0.19 -5.99
CA ILE A 177 4.08 -0.85 -5.88
C ILE A 177 5.23 -0.29 -5.07
N LEU A 178 5.40 -0.77 -3.84
CA LEU A 178 6.51 -0.39 -2.97
C LEU A 178 7.72 -1.28 -3.20
N LEU A 179 8.91 -0.70 -3.08
CA LEU A 179 10.18 -1.41 -3.12
C LEU A 179 10.61 -1.77 -1.69
N HIS A 180 11.07 -2.99 -1.50
CA HIS A 180 11.60 -3.48 -0.23
C HIS A 180 12.95 -4.17 -0.41
N TYR A 181 13.94 -3.74 0.36
CA TYR A 181 15.27 -4.32 0.42
C TYR A 181 15.38 -5.10 1.73
N PRO A 182 15.12 -6.42 1.72
CA PRO A 182 15.02 -7.24 2.93
C PRO A 182 16.35 -7.31 3.70
N ASN A 183 17.46 -7.12 2.99
CA ASN A 183 18.75 -6.86 3.59
C ASN A 183 19.43 -5.73 2.81
N GLY A 184 20.25 -4.90 3.48
CA GLY A 184 20.97 -3.80 2.83
C GLY A 184 22.02 -4.23 1.78
N GLN A 185 22.07 -5.52 1.43
CA GLN A 185 22.96 -6.09 0.42
C GLN A 185 22.20 -6.51 -0.84
N THR A 186 20.86 -6.60 -0.81
CA THR A 186 20.06 -6.91 -2.00
C THR A 186 20.16 -5.77 -3.00
N ARG A 187 20.61 -6.06 -4.21
CA ARG A 187 20.71 -5.06 -5.29
C ARG A 187 19.41 -4.87 -6.06
N VAL A 188 18.53 -5.88 -6.02
CA VAL A 188 17.20 -5.86 -6.63
C VAL A 188 16.19 -5.93 -5.49
N PRO A 189 15.22 -4.99 -5.42
CA PRO A 189 14.21 -5.02 -4.38
C PRO A 189 13.23 -6.17 -4.57
N GLU A 190 12.52 -6.47 -3.50
CA GLU A 190 11.19 -7.07 -3.57
C GLU A 190 10.15 -5.99 -3.89
N PHE A 191 9.13 -6.34 -4.67
CA PHE A 191 8.06 -5.48 -5.13
C PHE A 191 6.78 -5.85 -4.38
N HIS A 192 6.35 -4.95 -3.51
CA HIS A 192 5.20 -5.13 -2.63
C HIS A 192 3.99 -4.36 -3.18
N LEU A 193 2.91 -5.07 -3.53
CA LEU A 193 1.65 -4.44 -3.93
C LEU A 193 0.93 -3.85 -2.70
N ILE A 194 0.39 -2.64 -2.82
CA ILE A 194 -0.36 -1.95 -1.76
C ILE A 194 -1.66 -1.34 -2.29
N ASP A 195 -2.46 -0.81 -1.36
CA ASP A 195 -3.71 -0.10 -1.62
C ASP A 195 -4.81 -0.97 -2.25
N PHE A 196 -5.23 -1.96 -1.48
CA PHE A 196 -6.36 -2.83 -1.81
C PHE A 196 -7.72 -2.14 -1.56
N GLY A 197 -7.78 -0.82 -1.46
CA GLY A 197 -9.02 -0.11 -1.16
C GLY A 197 -10.09 -0.27 -2.24
N LEU A 198 -9.66 -0.36 -3.50
CA LEU A 198 -10.53 -0.61 -4.66
C LEU A 198 -10.65 -2.09 -5.03
N ALA A 199 -9.95 -2.97 -4.32
CA ALA A 199 -9.95 -4.38 -4.64
C ALA A 199 -11.35 -4.98 -4.47
N THR A 200 -11.78 -5.74 -5.46
CA THR A 200 -13.16 -6.15 -5.64
C THR A 200 -13.26 -7.66 -5.85
N PRO A 201 -13.96 -8.40 -4.97
CA PRO A 201 -14.32 -9.79 -5.20
C PRO A 201 -15.28 -9.92 -6.41
N LEU A 202 -15.00 -10.85 -7.31
CA LEU A 202 -15.85 -11.15 -8.46
C LEU A 202 -17.05 -12.04 -8.10
N SER A 203 -16.94 -12.80 -7.02
CA SER A 203 -18.03 -13.65 -6.53
C SER A 203 -18.82 -12.95 -5.42
N ARG A 204 -20.15 -13.13 -5.41
CA ARG A 204 -21.01 -12.78 -4.27
C ARG A 204 -20.86 -13.84 -3.19
N ALA A 205 -19.71 -13.89 -2.54
CA ALA A 205 -19.51 -14.79 -1.42
C ALA A 205 -20.06 -14.15 -0.11
N PRO A 206 -20.49 -14.95 0.88
CA PRO A 206 -21.11 -14.44 2.11
C PRO A 206 -20.25 -13.43 2.91
N ILE A 207 -18.92 -13.45 2.79
CA ILE A 207 -18.05 -12.45 3.43
C ILE A 207 -18.07 -11.12 2.68
N ALA A 208 -18.24 -11.14 1.35
CA ALA A 208 -18.50 -9.92 0.58
C ALA A 208 -19.76 -9.20 1.10
N GLU A 209 -20.73 -9.97 1.60
CA GLU A 209 -21.95 -9.44 2.19
C GLU A 209 -21.82 -8.90 3.62
N LYS A 210 -20.92 -9.48 4.41
CA LYS A 210 -20.71 -9.11 5.83
C LYS A 210 -19.74 -7.94 6.04
N ASN A 211 -18.84 -7.69 5.09
CA ASN A 211 -17.77 -6.70 5.22
C ASN A 211 -17.96 -5.47 4.33
N ASP A 212 -19.14 -5.30 3.72
CA ASP A 212 -19.49 -4.15 2.86
C ASP A 212 -18.49 -3.88 1.73
N PHE A 213 -17.95 -4.94 1.13
CA PHE A 213 -17.03 -4.82 0.00
C PHE A 213 -17.61 -3.99 -1.14
N LEU A 214 -16.75 -3.23 -1.81
CA LEU A 214 -17.10 -2.66 -3.11
C LEU A 214 -17.33 -3.84 -4.06
N LEU A 215 -18.50 -3.86 -4.69
CA LEU A 215 -18.84 -4.85 -5.70
C LEU A 215 -18.76 -4.20 -7.09
N PRO A 216 -18.53 -4.98 -8.15
CA PRO A 216 -18.55 -4.46 -9.50
C PRO A 216 -19.90 -3.78 -9.76
N THR A 217 -19.87 -2.57 -10.33
CA THR A 217 -21.12 -1.87 -10.67
C THR A 217 -21.85 -2.67 -11.75
N PRO A 218 -23.12 -3.08 -11.55
CA PRO A 218 -23.86 -3.82 -12.57
C PRO A 218 -23.86 -3.07 -13.91
N GLY A 219 -23.49 -3.76 -14.99
CA GLY A 219 -23.44 -3.19 -16.33
C GLY A 219 -22.19 -2.37 -16.67
N LYS A 220 -21.28 -2.12 -15.72
CA LYS A 220 -19.93 -1.63 -16.05
C LYS A 220 -19.02 -2.81 -16.43
N PRO A 221 -18.19 -2.68 -17.48
CA PRO A 221 -17.12 -3.63 -17.75
C PRO A 221 -16.24 -3.77 -16.51
N VAL A 222 -15.77 -4.99 -16.29
CA VAL A 222 -14.77 -5.26 -15.25
C VAL A 222 -13.44 -4.77 -15.80
N ASP A 223 -12.90 -3.70 -15.20
CA ASP A 223 -11.49 -3.36 -15.35
C ASP A 223 -10.67 -4.42 -14.61
N TRP A 224 -9.48 -4.75 -15.12
CA TRP A 224 -8.58 -5.73 -14.50
C TRP A 224 -7.15 -5.21 -14.49
N ASP A 225 -6.24 -5.91 -13.82
CA ASP A 225 -4.99 -5.28 -13.36
C ASP A 225 -3.88 -5.22 -14.43
N ILE A 226 -3.97 -6.03 -15.49
CA ILE A 226 -2.89 -6.18 -16.49
C ILE A 226 -2.60 -4.91 -17.30
N PRO A 227 -3.58 -4.09 -17.73
CA PRO A 227 -3.29 -2.77 -18.30
C PRO A 227 -2.41 -1.89 -17.41
N GLY A 228 -2.62 -1.94 -16.09
CA GLY A 228 -1.81 -1.22 -15.11
C GLY A 228 -0.38 -1.75 -15.00
N VAL A 229 -0.22 -3.08 -15.06
CA VAL A 229 1.10 -3.74 -15.16
C VAL A 229 1.80 -3.32 -16.46
N LEU A 230 1.13 -3.38 -17.61
CA LEU A 230 1.69 -2.99 -18.90
C LEU A 230 2.14 -1.53 -18.93
N ASN A 231 1.32 -0.61 -18.40
CA ASN A 231 1.69 0.80 -18.25
C ASN A 231 2.93 0.99 -17.35
N THR A 232 3.04 0.19 -16.29
CA THR A 232 4.24 0.20 -15.43
C THR A 232 5.46 -0.33 -16.17
N LEU A 233 5.32 -1.40 -16.97
CA LEU A 233 6.39 -1.86 -17.86
C LEU A 233 6.82 -0.78 -18.85
N ASP A 234 5.87 -0.08 -19.48
CA ASP A 234 6.18 0.98 -20.43
C ASP A 234 7.01 2.08 -19.78
N LYS A 235 6.71 2.47 -18.53
CA LYS A 235 7.52 3.42 -17.75
C LYS A 235 8.93 2.90 -17.49
N LEU A 236 9.08 1.64 -17.09
CA LEU A 236 10.39 1.02 -16.84
C LEU A 236 11.23 0.97 -18.13
N LEU A 237 10.61 0.59 -19.24
CA LEU A 237 11.23 0.47 -20.55
C LEU A 237 11.53 1.81 -21.22
N ALA A 238 10.85 2.89 -20.82
CA ALA A 238 11.16 4.24 -21.29
C ALA A 238 12.58 4.68 -20.90
N THR A 239 13.18 4.08 -19.86
CA THR A 239 14.58 4.31 -19.49
C THR A 239 15.57 3.68 -20.47
N TRP A 240 15.12 2.80 -21.37
CA TRP A 240 16.00 2.07 -22.30
C TRP A 240 16.18 2.84 -23.62
N PRO A 241 17.37 2.76 -24.27
CA PRO A 241 17.62 3.41 -25.55
C PRO A 241 16.59 3.01 -26.63
N PRO A 242 16.18 3.93 -27.53
CA PRO A 242 15.15 3.66 -28.55
C PRO A 242 15.45 2.45 -29.46
N GLN A 243 16.71 2.22 -29.79
CA GLN A 243 17.10 1.03 -30.58
C GLN A 243 16.73 -0.29 -29.87
N TYR A 244 16.78 -0.30 -28.54
CA TYR A 244 16.44 -1.47 -27.74
C TYR A 244 14.93 -1.63 -27.62
N GLN A 245 14.18 -0.53 -27.52
CA GLN A 245 12.72 -0.58 -27.53
C GLN A 245 12.18 -1.25 -28.81
N SER A 246 12.86 -1.05 -29.94
CA SER A 246 12.56 -1.76 -31.20
C SER A 246 12.91 -3.25 -31.13
N PHE A 247 14.01 -3.61 -30.45
CA PHE A 247 14.38 -5.01 -30.21
C PHE A 247 13.35 -5.75 -29.34
N LEU A 248 12.77 -5.10 -28.32
CA LEU A 248 11.67 -5.67 -27.52
C LEU A 248 10.45 -6.03 -28.36
N ARG A 249 10.18 -5.27 -29.42
CA ARG A 249 9.10 -5.56 -30.38
C ARG A 249 9.38 -6.80 -31.25
N SER A 250 10.64 -7.24 -31.33
CA SER A 250 11.07 -8.40 -32.14
C SER A 250 11.00 -9.76 -31.42
N ARG A 251 10.59 -9.79 -30.14
CA ARG A 251 10.49 -11.02 -29.30
C ARG A 251 11.82 -11.73 -29.00
N GLY A 252 12.96 -11.08 -29.21
CA GLY A 252 14.29 -11.64 -28.92
C GLY A 252 14.76 -11.52 -27.46
N ASP A 253 14.07 -10.75 -26.62
CA ASP A 253 14.42 -10.50 -25.22
C ASP A 253 13.33 -11.02 -24.27
N PRO A 254 13.67 -11.62 -23.11
CA PRO A 254 12.69 -12.12 -22.14
C PRO A 254 11.64 -11.09 -21.69
N VAL A 255 12.04 -9.84 -21.42
CA VAL A 255 11.10 -8.78 -21.04
C VAL A 255 10.14 -8.47 -22.21
N GLY A 256 10.68 -8.44 -23.43
CA GLY A 256 9.88 -8.25 -24.63
C GLY A 256 8.85 -9.38 -24.83
N VAL A 257 9.26 -10.64 -24.68
CA VAL A 257 8.35 -11.79 -24.78
C VAL A 257 7.27 -11.73 -23.70
N ALA A 258 7.64 -11.45 -22.44
CA ALA A 258 6.68 -11.31 -21.34
C ALA A 258 5.67 -10.19 -21.62
N TYR A 259 6.12 -9.04 -22.13
CA TYR A 259 5.26 -7.94 -22.55
C TYR A 259 4.24 -8.40 -23.59
N HIS A 260 4.68 -9.07 -24.67
CA HIS A 260 3.78 -9.56 -25.72
C HIS A 260 2.77 -10.59 -25.20
N LEU A 261 3.19 -11.47 -24.28
CA LEU A 261 2.29 -12.44 -23.66
C LEU A 261 1.20 -11.73 -22.83
N LEU A 262 1.57 -10.73 -22.03
CA LEU A 262 0.62 -9.93 -21.27
C LEU A 262 -0.33 -9.13 -22.16
N SER A 263 0.17 -8.50 -23.23
CA SER A 263 -0.67 -7.79 -24.20
C SER A 263 -1.64 -8.72 -24.92
N ASP A 264 -1.21 -9.93 -25.29
CA ASP A 264 -2.11 -10.92 -25.90
C ASP A 264 -3.17 -11.40 -24.90
N LEU A 265 -2.79 -11.58 -23.64
CA LEU A 265 -3.71 -11.96 -22.57
C LEU A 265 -4.78 -10.90 -22.33
N ASP A 266 -4.39 -9.62 -22.25
CA ASP A 266 -5.31 -8.50 -22.15
C ASP A 266 -6.26 -8.42 -23.34
N ARG A 267 -5.73 -8.50 -24.57
CA ARG A 267 -6.57 -8.54 -25.75
C ARG A 267 -7.60 -9.68 -25.72
N ARG A 268 -7.21 -10.88 -25.25
CA ARG A 268 -8.14 -12.02 -25.10
C ARG A 268 -9.19 -11.75 -24.03
N PHE A 269 -8.79 -11.19 -22.89
CA PHE A 269 -9.72 -10.83 -21.81
C PHE A 269 -10.71 -9.76 -22.24
N GLN A 270 -10.26 -8.69 -22.88
CA GLN A 270 -11.13 -7.64 -23.41
C GLN A 270 -12.15 -8.20 -24.41
N ASN A 271 -11.73 -9.12 -25.28
CA ASN A 271 -12.65 -9.82 -26.18
C ASN A 271 -13.68 -10.68 -25.44
N LEU A 272 -13.28 -11.33 -24.34
CA LEU A 272 -14.18 -12.08 -23.48
C LEU A 272 -15.21 -11.14 -22.82
N VAL A 273 -14.75 -10.05 -22.19
CA VAL A 273 -15.61 -9.04 -21.56
C VAL A 273 -16.59 -8.44 -22.57
N LEU A 274 -16.14 -8.11 -23.79
CA LEU A 274 -16.99 -7.60 -24.87
C LEU A 274 -18.04 -8.61 -25.36
N ARG A 275 -17.73 -9.91 -25.34
CA ARG A 275 -18.71 -10.96 -25.66
C ARG A 275 -19.71 -11.08 -24.52
N HIS A 276 -19.24 -11.15 -23.28
CA HIS A 276 -20.10 -11.27 -22.10
C HIS A 276 -21.02 -10.06 -21.91
N SER A 277 -20.55 -8.84 -22.11
CA SER A 277 -21.39 -7.63 -22.00
C SER A 277 -22.58 -7.64 -22.96
N LYS A 278 -22.41 -8.22 -24.16
CA LYS A 278 -23.51 -8.42 -25.12
C LYS A 278 -24.56 -9.42 -24.61
N TYR A 279 -24.15 -10.45 -23.86
CA TYR A 279 -25.07 -11.44 -23.27
C TYR A 279 -25.77 -10.91 -22.01
N THR A 280 -25.10 -10.10 -21.20
CA THR A 280 -25.63 -9.67 -19.88
C THR A 280 -26.54 -8.45 -19.94
N ASN A 281 -26.51 -7.68 -21.02
CA ASN A 281 -27.61 -6.75 -21.30
C ASN A 281 -28.97 -7.48 -21.43
N ALA A 282 -28.97 -8.81 -21.61
CA ALA A 282 -30.16 -9.67 -21.56
C ALA A 282 -30.36 -10.43 -20.22
N ALA A 283 -29.35 -10.56 -19.36
CA ALA A 283 -29.40 -11.32 -18.11
C ALA A 283 -28.59 -10.63 -16.99
N ARG A 284 -29.22 -10.33 -15.84
CA ARG A 284 -28.73 -9.46 -14.75
C ARG A 284 -27.52 -9.99 -13.92
N ASP A 285 -26.85 -11.08 -14.33
CA ASP A 285 -25.88 -11.82 -13.50
C ASP A 285 -24.44 -11.87 -14.05
N LEU A 286 -23.93 -10.75 -14.59
CA LEU A 286 -22.60 -10.63 -15.20
C LEU A 286 -21.40 -11.17 -14.38
N PRO A 287 -21.27 -10.96 -13.06
CA PRO A 287 -20.03 -11.31 -12.34
C PRO A 287 -19.83 -12.80 -12.06
N GLN A 288 -20.88 -13.63 -12.08
CA GLN A 288 -20.81 -15.00 -11.52
C GLN A 288 -20.09 -16.01 -12.42
N HIS A 289 -19.81 -15.67 -13.68
CA HIS A 289 -19.22 -16.59 -14.66
C HIS A 289 -17.95 -16.06 -15.33
N LEU A 290 -17.46 -14.88 -14.95
CA LEU A 290 -16.22 -14.35 -15.50
C LEU A 290 -15.04 -15.06 -14.85
N THR A 291 -14.36 -15.90 -15.62
CA THR A 291 -13.09 -16.51 -15.20
C THR A 291 -11.95 -15.57 -15.54
N LEU A 292 -11.14 -15.21 -14.56
CA LEU A 292 -9.95 -14.39 -14.80
C LEU A 292 -8.89 -15.19 -15.56
N PRO A 293 -8.12 -14.53 -16.45
CA PRO A 293 -7.07 -15.22 -17.19
C PRO A 293 -6.00 -15.83 -16.28
N ASP A 294 -5.52 -17.01 -16.65
CA ASP A 294 -4.42 -17.68 -15.96
C ASP A 294 -3.08 -17.00 -16.28
N LEU A 295 -2.41 -16.50 -15.25
CA LEU A 295 -1.12 -15.81 -15.35
C LEU A 295 0.08 -16.76 -15.32
N ARG A 296 -0.10 -18.04 -14.92
CA ARG A 296 0.99 -19.01 -14.78
C ARG A 296 1.89 -19.12 -16.01
N PRO A 297 1.37 -19.18 -17.25
CA PRO A 297 2.24 -19.27 -18.43
C PRO A 297 3.24 -18.11 -18.54
N VAL A 298 2.84 -16.90 -18.12
CA VAL A 298 3.74 -15.72 -18.12
C VAL A 298 4.70 -15.80 -16.95
N ILE A 299 4.21 -16.16 -15.76
CA ILE A 299 5.03 -16.30 -14.54
C ILE A 299 6.12 -17.36 -14.74
N ASP A 300 5.76 -18.54 -15.24
CA ASP A 300 6.68 -19.65 -15.50
C ASP A 300 7.72 -19.25 -16.54
N PHE A 301 7.31 -18.53 -17.59
CA PHE A 301 8.24 -17.99 -18.58
C PHE A 301 9.22 -16.99 -17.96
N VAL A 302 8.73 -16.03 -17.18
CA VAL A 302 9.58 -15.02 -16.51
C VAL A 302 10.55 -15.69 -15.52
N ASN A 303 10.08 -16.65 -14.74
CA ASN A 303 10.88 -17.35 -13.73
C ASN A 303 11.90 -18.32 -14.34
N SER A 304 11.62 -18.88 -15.52
CA SER A 304 12.56 -19.73 -16.26
C SER A 304 13.50 -18.96 -17.17
N SER A 305 13.26 -17.66 -17.37
CA SER A 305 14.11 -16.81 -18.18
C SER A 305 15.47 -16.66 -17.50
N PRO A 306 16.58 -16.99 -18.18
CA PRO A 306 17.89 -16.81 -17.60
C PRO A 306 18.06 -15.32 -17.26
N VAL A 307 18.52 -15.05 -16.05
CA VAL A 307 19.05 -13.74 -15.66
C VAL A 307 20.36 -13.57 -16.41
N THR A 308 20.29 -13.43 -17.73
CA THR A 308 21.47 -13.16 -18.54
C THR A 308 22.00 -11.80 -18.10
N SER A 309 23.32 -11.73 -17.96
CA SER A 309 24.03 -10.46 -17.79
C SER A 309 23.48 -9.44 -18.79
N ASP A 310 23.21 -8.22 -18.32
CA ASP A 310 22.74 -7.11 -19.15
C ASP A 310 23.64 -6.93 -20.39
N PHE A 311 23.10 -6.25 -21.40
CA PHE A 311 23.55 -6.25 -22.80
C PHE A 311 25.02 -5.87 -23.07
N GLU A 312 25.81 -5.48 -22.07
CA GLU A 312 27.25 -5.18 -22.21
C GLU A 312 28.10 -5.65 -21.02
N GLY A 313 27.59 -6.56 -20.18
CA GLY A 313 28.22 -6.73 -18.87
C GLY A 313 28.21 -5.40 -18.11
N VAL A 314 27.06 -4.69 -18.16
CA VAL A 314 26.73 -3.65 -17.19
C VAL A 314 26.71 -4.37 -15.86
N GLU A 315 27.89 -4.49 -15.29
CA GLU A 315 28.07 -5.04 -14.01
C GLU A 315 27.25 -4.15 -13.11
N MET A 316 26.25 -4.72 -12.45
CA MET A 316 25.68 -4.16 -11.22
C MET A 316 26.77 -3.93 -10.14
N LYS A 317 28.06 -4.02 -10.46
CA LYS A 317 29.20 -3.71 -9.59
C LYS A 317 29.25 -2.21 -9.37
N GLY A 318 28.56 -1.78 -8.33
CA GLY A 318 28.83 -0.52 -7.67
C GLY A 318 27.59 0.17 -7.13
N PHE A 319 26.43 -0.03 -7.78
CA PHE A 319 25.23 0.72 -7.45
C PHE A 319 24.15 -0.22 -6.91
N THR A 320 23.72 0.09 -5.70
CA THR A 320 22.49 -0.49 -5.16
C THR A 320 21.36 0.35 -5.74
N LEU A 321 20.43 -0.29 -6.46
CA LEU A 321 19.26 0.39 -6.99
C LEU A 321 18.48 0.89 -5.79
N HIS A 322 18.55 2.18 -5.49
CA HIS A 322 17.82 2.80 -4.39
C HIS A 322 17.46 4.21 -4.84
N SER A 323 16.24 4.66 -4.53
CA SER A 323 15.95 6.09 -4.56
C SER A 323 16.77 6.76 -3.45
N GLU A 324 17.48 7.84 -3.80
CA GLU A 324 18.24 8.64 -2.83
C GLU A 324 17.30 9.22 -1.76
N THR A 325 16.13 9.69 -2.18
CA THR A 325 15.04 10.19 -1.34
C THR A 325 14.68 9.22 -0.22
N TYR A 326 14.59 7.92 -0.52
CA TYR A 326 14.18 6.91 0.46
C TYR A 326 15.33 6.29 1.26
N ARG A 327 16.56 6.32 0.72
CA ARG A 327 17.75 5.84 1.45
C ARG A 327 17.92 6.60 2.76
N ASP A 328 17.76 7.92 2.74
CA ASP A 328 17.96 8.76 3.92
C ASP A 328 16.81 8.63 4.94
N MET A 329 15.57 8.41 4.45
CA MET A 329 14.40 8.22 5.31
C MET A 329 14.37 6.87 6.01
N CYS A 330 14.97 5.84 5.42
CA CYS A 330 14.86 4.46 5.89
C CYS A 330 16.15 3.88 6.47
N ASP A 331 17.29 4.58 6.41
CA ASP A 331 18.47 4.16 7.15
C ASP A 331 18.22 4.37 8.66
N PRO A 332 18.22 3.31 9.48
CA PRO A 332 17.95 3.41 10.93
C PRO A 332 18.95 4.31 11.68
N VAL A 333 20.11 4.58 11.08
CA VAL A 333 21.16 5.46 11.63
C VAL A 333 20.91 6.92 11.26
N SER A 334 20.39 7.19 10.06
CA SER A 334 20.11 8.55 9.56
C SER A 334 18.70 9.04 9.85
N SER A 335 17.72 8.13 9.96
CA SER A 335 16.32 8.39 10.33
C SER A 335 16.20 8.67 11.82
N ILE A 336 16.95 9.67 12.26
CA ILE A 336 16.80 10.25 13.58
C ILE A 336 15.34 10.72 13.64
N PRO A 337 14.56 10.28 14.66
CA PRO A 337 13.22 10.80 14.89
C PRO A 337 13.26 12.33 14.78
N ARG A 338 12.21 12.99 14.27
CA ARG A 338 12.14 14.45 14.31
C ARG A 338 12.34 14.90 15.76
N ALA A 339 13.56 15.35 16.04
CA ALA A 339 14.10 15.48 17.39
C ALA A 339 14.33 16.95 17.66
N TYR A 340 13.80 17.38 18.79
CA TYR A 340 13.82 18.78 19.20
C TYR A 340 14.78 18.90 20.39
N TYR A 341 15.51 20.00 20.44
CA TYR A 341 16.49 20.23 21.50
C TYR A 341 15.84 20.83 22.74
N THR A 342 14.71 21.52 22.55
CA THR A 342 13.96 22.17 23.62
C THR A 342 12.49 21.73 23.62
N VAL A 343 11.85 21.86 24.77
CA VAL A 343 10.40 21.62 24.92
C VAL A 343 9.61 22.67 24.15
N ASP A 344 10.09 23.91 24.10
CA ASP A 344 9.43 25.01 23.39
C ASP A 344 9.38 24.73 21.88
N GLU A 345 10.47 24.28 21.26
CA GLU A 345 10.50 23.94 19.83
C GLU A 345 9.43 22.91 19.44
N ILE A 346 9.31 21.84 20.23
CA ILE A 346 8.34 20.78 19.92
C ILE A 346 6.90 21.23 20.18
N GLN A 347 6.66 22.08 21.19
CA GLN A 347 5.33 22.62 21.48
C GLN A 347 4.79 23.55 20.39
N HIS A 348 5.67 24.25 19.67
CA HIS A 348 5.30 25.19 18.62
C HIS A 348 5.33 24.59 17.20
N THR A 349 5.56 23.28 17.09
CA THR A 349 5.29 22.57 15.83
C THR A 349 3.78 22.68 15.55
N THR A 350 3.37 22.82 14.29
CA THR A 350 1.93 22.98 13.93
C THR A 350 1.54 22.14 12.71
N ASP A 351 2.53 21.61 11.99
CA ASP A 351 2.40 20.84 10.75
C ASP A 351 2.16 19.34 10.98
N LEU A 352 2.00 18.90 12.23
CA LEU A 352 1.80 17.49 12.58
C LEU A 352 0.35 17.22 13.01
N PRO A 353 -0.48 16.63 12.13
CA PRO A 353 -1.85 16.27 12.49
C PRO A 353 -1.82 15.08 13.44
N GLY A 354 -2.59 15.18 14.52
CA GLY A 354 -2.77 14.11 15.49
C GLY A 354 -2.60 14.59 16.93
N PRO A 355 -3.03 13.77 17.89
CA PRO A 355 -2.74 14.02 19.27
C PRO A 355 -1.40 13.39 19.65
N TRP A 356 -0.44 14.24 19.98
CA TRP A 356 0.91 13.86 20.37
C TRP A 356 1.16 14.26 21.83
N HIS A 357 1.88 13.40 22.52
CA HIS A 357 2.57 13.69 23.76
C HIS A 357 4.01 14.05 23.44
N ILE A 358 4.66 14.76 24.36
CA ILE A 358 6.08 15.05 24.25
C ILE A 358 6.83 13.98 25.04
N GLY A 359 7.57 13.12 24.34
CA GLY A 359 8.51 12.18 24.96
C GLY A 359 9.90 12.80 25.07
N ARG A 360 10.51 12.71 26.25
CA ARG A 360 11.94 12.97 26.45
C ARG A 360 12.72 11.75 25.95
N LEU A 361 13.66 11.94 25.04
CA LEU A 361 14.40 10.88 24.36
C LEU A 361 15.89 10.86 24.76
N ASP A 362 16.49 9.68 24.76
CA ASP A 362 17.95 9.53 24.80
C ASP A 362 18.60 9.66 23.41
N LYS A 363 19.93 9.59 23.35
CA LYS A 363 20.71 9.66 22.11
C LYS A 363 20.43 8.53 21.09
N ARG A 364 19.67 7.49 21.49
CA ARG A 364 19.25 6.37 20.64
C ARG A 364 17.76 6.46 20.28
N GLY A 365 17.12 7.58 20.60
CA GLY A 365 15.69 7.79 20.38
C GLY A 365 14.79 6.97 21.30
N ARG A 366 15.31 6.44 22.42
CA ARG A 366 14.48 5.72 23.40
C ARG A 366 13.74 6.72 24.27
N VAL A 367 12.45 6.52 24.47
CA VAL A 367 11.63 7.34 25.36
C VAL A 367 12.05 7.09 26.81
N LEU A 368 12.55 8.12 27.47
CA LEU A 368 12.95 8.15 28.87
C LEU A 368 11.79 8.55 29.78
N ASP A 369 10.98 9.50 29.33
CA ASP A 369 9.88 10.08 30.11
C ASP A 369 8.81 10.69 29.18
N LEU A 370 7.57 10.79 29.65
CA LEU A 370 6.49 11.50 28.96
C LEU A 370 6.19 12.80 29.71
N LEU A 371 6.38 13.94 29.06
CA LEU A 371 6.11 15.23 29.66
C LEU A 371 4.59 15.48 29.71
N ALA A 372 4.11 15.88 30.89
CA ALA A 372 2.78 16.44 31.04
C ALA A 372 2.74 17.83 30.39
N VAL A 373 2.08 17.92 29.23
CA VAL A 373 1.86 19.21 28.54
C VAL A 373 0.53 19.79 29.02
N GLN A 374 0.51 21.06 29.42
CA GLN A 374 -0.72 21.74 29.86
C GLN A 374 -1.71 21.79 28.69
N LYS A 375 -3.00 21.49 28.94
CA LYS A 375 -4.06 21.37 27.91
C LYS A 375 -4.18 22.59 26.98
N LYS A 376 -3.82 23.78 27.45
CA LYS A 376 -3.89 25.05 26.69
C LYS A 376 -2.72 25.26 25.71
N ASP A 377 -1.60 24.57 25.92
CA ASP A 377 -0.36 24.73 25.15
C ASP A 377 -0.17 23.56 24.16
N THR A 378 -1.18 22.68 24.05
CA THR A 378 -1.18 21.54 23.14
C THR A 378 -2.01 21.85 21.90
N PHE A 379 -1.36 22.39 20.86
CA PHE A 379 -1.92 22.49 19.50
C PHE A 379 -2.19 21.10 18.89
N HIS A 380 -1.48 20.10 19.40
CA HIS A 380 -1.51 18.71 18.99
C HIS A 380 -2.15 17.80 20.05
N ARG A 381 -3.20 18.22 20.73
CA ARG A 381 -4.01 17.29 21.52
C ARG A 381 -5.46 17.37 21.08
N PRO A 382 -6.27 16.37 21.47
CA PRO A 382 -7.70 16.54 21.56
C PRO A 382 -7.93 17.67 22.56
N ASN A 383 -8.07 18.89 22.07
CA ASN A 383 -8.68 19.93 22.88
C ASN A 383 -10.11 20.10 22.35
N GLU A 384 -11.03 20.39 23.26
CA GLU A 384 -12.46 20.42 22.96
C GLU A 384 -12.81 21.45 21.86
N GLY A 385 -11.88 22.35 21.51
CA GLY A 385 -12.00 23.33 20.44
C GLY A 385 -11.33 22.97 19.10
N ASN A 386 -10.65 21.82 18.96
CA ASN A 386 -10.02 21.40 17.71
C ASN A 386 -10.82 20.28 17.04
N ASP A 387 -11.67 20.66 16.08
CA ASP A 387 -12.47 19.71 15.30
C ASP A 387 -11.66 18.80 14.37
N ASN A 388 -10.35 19.06 14.24
CA ASN A 388 -9.41 18.31 13.41
C ASN A 388 -8.45 17.40 14.21
N SER A 389 -8.66 17.20 15.52
CA SER A 389 -7.89 16.22 16.30
C SER A 389 -8.21 14.79 15.83
N ASP A 390 -7.22 13.90 15.70
CA ASP A 390 -7.40 12.56 15.11
C ASP A 390 -7.68 11.42 16.12
N THR A 391 -7.35 11.53 17.42
CA THR A 391 -7.63 10.44 18.40
C THR A 391 -7.91 10.94 19.83
N ASP A 392 -9.19 11.03 20.22
CA ASP A 392 -9.58 11.73 21.46
C ASP A 392 -9.53 10.87 22.74
N SER A 393 -9.22 9.56 22.68
CA SER A 393 -9.61 8.63 23.75
C SER A 393 -8.56 7.65 24.31
N ALA A 394 -7.29 7.67 23.88
CA ALA A 394 -6.34 6.58 24.24
C ALA A 394 -5.69 6.66 25.64
N TRP A 395 -5.79 7.79 26.33
CA TRP A 395 -5.33 7.95 27.72
C TRP A 395 -6.51 8.39 28.58
N GLY A 396 -7.16 7.43 29.23
CA GLY A 396 -8.08 7.74 30.31
C GLY A 396 -7.37 8.59 31.37
N GLU A 397 -8.11 9.52 31.95
CA GLU A 397 -7.64 10.34 33.07
C GLU A 397 -7.15 9.40 34.18
N GLY A 398 -5.83 9.35 34.37
CA GLY A 398 -5.16 8.63 35.44
C GLY A 398 -4.44 9.62 36.34
#